data_AF-N1VRU9-F1
#
_entry.id   AF-N1VRU9-F1
#
_cell.length_a   1.000
_cell.length_b   1.000
_cell.length_c   1.000
_cell.angle_alpha   90.00
_cell.angle_beta   90.00
_cell.angle_gamma   90.00
#
_symmetry.space_group_name_H-M   'P 1'
#
loop_
_entity.id
_entity.type
_entity.pdbx_description
1 polymer ?
#
loop_
_entity_poly.entity_id
_entity_poly.type
_entity_poly.pdbx_seq_one_letter_code
_entity_poly.pdbx_strand_id
1 'polypeptide(L)'
;MLLNKISTHPILSKHIVSHCEENQIQVEVDKNFPRDKYLILKVDSYYNSLHLALTPPSPDCLYIIYCEKGNYFSLYCYELKNIKDKQYLKIENIYGKFKTLIDDFLKTAFSSIFLDKNEDIRISTIAFVSDPYELAKMGVNNTTLTNTHTKGTLIETLLLKKPLNFRGTYISLEYKLPDPVISPC
;
A
#
# COMPACT_ATOMS: atom_id res chain seq x y z
N MET A 1 -13.49 12.50 -12.21
CA MET A 1 -13.57 11.32 -11.32
C MET A 1 -12.28 10.54 -11.45
N LEU A 2 -11.53 10.45 -10.36
CA LEU A 2 -10.17 9.90 -10.29
C LEU A 2 -10.00 8.53 -10.97
N LEU A 3 -10.92 7.58 -10.72
CA LEU A 3 -10.82 6.23 -11.31
C LEU A 3 -10.79 6.28 -12.85
N ASN A 4 -11.63 7.12 -13.47
CA ASN A 4 -11.63 7.27 -14.93
C ASN A 4 -10.33 7.92 -15.45
N LYS A 5 -9.77 8.88 -14.70
CA LYS A 5 -8.47 9.48 -15.03
C LYS A 5 -7.37 8.42 -15.06
N ILE A 6 -7.36 7.52 -14.08
CA ILE A 6 -6.38 6.42 -13.99
C ILE A 6 -6.61 5.40 -15.12
N SER A 7 -7.86 4.94 -15.31
CA SER A 7 -8.21 3.91 -16.31
C SER A 7 -7.95 4.35 -17.76
N THR A 8 -8.01 5.64 -18.05
CA THR A 8 -7.75 6.17 -19.40
C THR A 8 -6.33 6.74 -19.56
N HIS A 9 -5.54 6.78 -18.49
CA HIS A 9 -4.19 7.32 -18.55
C HIS A 9 -3.26 6.40 -19.37
N PRO A 10 -2.48 6.92 -20.34
CA PRO A 10 -1.65 6.10 -21.24
C PRO A 10 -0.60 5.21 -20.57
N ILE A 11 -0.18 5.59 -19.36
CA ILE A 11 0.81 4.86 -18.54
C ILE A 11 0.11 4.02 -17.48
N LEU A 12 -0.54 4.65 -16.48
CA LEU A 12 -1.17 3.95 -15.35
C LEU A 12 -2.14 2.83 -15.75
N SER A 13 -2.90 2.98 -16.84
CA SER A 13 -3.85 1.95 -17.29
C SER A 13 -3.19 0.59 -17.55
N LYS A 14 -1.91 0.58 -17.92
CA LYS A 14 -1.12 -0.65 -18.18
C LYS A 14 -0.72 -1.40 -16.92
N HIS A 15 -0.81 -0.75 -15.76
CA HIS A 15 -0.43 -1.31 -14.46
C HIS A 15 -1.64 -1.58 -13.55
N ILE A 16 -2.86 -1.48 -14.11
CA ILE A 16 -4.10 -1.86 -13.40
C ILE A 16 -4.20 -3.38 -13.37
N VAL A 17 -4.49 -3.93 -12.20
CA VAL A 17 -4.68 -5.37 -11.98
C VAL A 17 -6.02 -5.68 -11.31
N SER A 18 -6.47 -6.92 -11.45
CA SER A 18 -7.68 -7.43 -10.80
C SER A 18 -7.48 -7.77 -9.31
N HIS A 19 -6.27 -8.19 -8.95
CA HIS A 19 -5.84 -8.54 -7.61
C HIS A 19 -4.34 -8.22 -7.50
N CYS A 20 -3.86 -7.98 -6.28
CA CYS A 20 -2.44 -7.82 -6.01
C CYS A 20 -1.99 -8.93 -5.05
N GLU A 21 -1.19 -9.84 -5.59
CA GLU A 21 -0.59 -10.97 -4.89
C GLU A 21 0.91 -10.94 -5.13
N GLU A 22 1.68 -11.24 -4.09
CA GLU A 22 3.13 -11.38 -4.14
C GLU A 22 3.56 -12.50 -3.19
N ASN A 23 4.29 -13.49 -3.72
CA ASN A 23 4.79 -14.63 -2.94
C ASN A 23 3.74 -15.32 -2.04
N GLN A 24 2.53 -15.58 -2.55
CA GLN A 24 1.40 -16.20 -1.83
C GLN A 24 0.77 -15.35 -0.71
N ILE A 25 1.10 -14.06 -0.65
CA ILE A 25 0.39 -13.10 0.19
C ILE A 25 -0.46 -12.24 -0.73
N GLN A 26 -1.74 -12.10 -0.42
CA GLN A 26 -2.66 -11.26 -1.16
C GLN A 26 -3.26 -10.17 -0.26
N VAL A 27 -3.72 -9.08 -0.85
CA VAL A 27 -4.63 -8.15 -0.17
C VAL A 27 -5.98 -8.20 -0.88
N GLU A 28 -7.03 -8.48 -0.12
CA GLU A 28 -8.40 -8.54 -0.66
C GLU A 28 -9.17 -7.25 -0.34
N VAL A 29 -10.07 -6.86 -1.24
CA VAL A 29 -11.14 -5.93 -0.92
C VAL A 29 -12.34 -6.75 -0.47
N ASP A 30 -13.10 -6.27 0.52
CA ASP A 30 -14.34 -6.92 0.95
C ASP A 30 -15.19 -7.37 -0.25
N LYS A 31 -15.60 -8.64 -0.24
CA LYS A 31 -16.30 -9.29 -1.36
C LYS A 31 -17.64 -8.63 -1.70
N ASN A 32 -18.24 -7.92 -0.74
CA ASN A 32 -19.49 -7.20 -0.92
C ASN A 32 -19.28 -5.80 -1.53
N PHE A 33 -18.04 -5.36 -1.70
CA PHE A 33 -17.74 -4.03 -2.24
C PHE A 33 -17.78 -4.02 -3.79
N PRO A 34 -18.50 -3.07 -4.42
CA PRO A 34 -18.65 -3.06 -5.87
C PRO A 34 -17.31 -2.88 -6.63
N ARG A 35 -17.07 -3.72 -7.64
CA ARG A 35 -15.79 -3.75 -8.38
C ARG A 35 -15.50 -2.45 -9.15
N ASP A 36 -16.52 -1.76 -9.61
CA ASP A 36 -16.44 -0.48 -10.33
C ASP A 36 -16.06 0.70 -9.42
N LYS A 37 -16.10 0.51 -8.10
CA LYS A 37 -15.77 1.54 -7.10
C LYS A 37 -14.31 1.53 -6.69
N TYR A 38 -13.48 0.67 -7.27
CA TYR A 38 -12.05 0.69 -6.99
C TYR A 38 -11.18 0.27 -8.17
N LEU A 39 -9.89 0.62 -8.08
CA LEU A 39 -8.84 0.14 -8.96
C LEU A 39 -7.64 -0.29 -8.11
N ILE A 40 -6.83 -1.19 -8.66
CA ILE A 40 -5.59 -1.66 -8.03
C ILE A 40 -4.47 -1.40 -9.03
N LEU A 41 -3.44 -0.68 -8.61
CA LEU A 41 -2.22 -0.45 -9.39
C LEU A 41 -1.06 -1.24 -8.80
N LYS A 42 -0.30 -1.95 -9.66
CA LYS A 42 1.02 -2.48 -9.30
C LYS A 42 2.09 -1.40 -9.50
N VAL A 43 2.55 -0.80 -8.41
CA VAL A 43 3.48 0.36 -8.47
C VAL A 43 4.88 -0.08 -8.84
N ASP A 44 5.31 -1.24 -8.35
CA ASP A 44 6.52 -1.95 -8.77
C ASP A 44 6.55 -2.22 -10.28
N SER A 45 5.43 -2.63 -10.87
CA SER A 45 5.30 -2.86 -12.31
C SER A 45 5.58 -1.58 -13.11
N TYR A 46 5.12 -0.42 -12.63
CA TYR A 46 5.42 0.86 -13.25
C TYR A 46 6.92 1.13 -13.26
N TYR A 47 7.60 1.12 -12.11
CA TYR A 47 9.03 1.41 -12.05
C TYR A 47 9.86 0.38 -12.83
N ASN A 48 9.50 -0.90 -12.79
CA ASN A 48 10.15 -1.95 -13.57
C ASN A 48 10.01 -1.75 -15.08
N SER A 49 8.90 -1.14 -15.54
CA SER A 49 8.70 -0.84 -16.97
C SER A 49 9.54 0.32 -17.50
N LEU A 50 10.15 1.12 -16.62
CA LEU A 50 10.97 2.27 -17.02
C LEU A 50 12.37 1.86 -17.52
N HIS A 51 12.78 0.61 -17.33
CA HIS A 51 14.08 0.08 -17.74
C HIS A 51 15.27 0.94 -17.27
N LEU A 52 15.18 1.47 -16.05
CA LEU A 52 16.24 2.29 -15.45
C LEU A 52 17.44 1.43 -15.07
N ALA A 53 18.64 2.02 -15.12
CA ALA A 53 19.86 1.36 -14.64
C ALA A 53 19.79 0.98 -13.15
N LEU A 54 19.07 1.79 -12.36
CA LEU A 54 18.73 1.51 -10.98
C LEU A 54 17.24 1.81 -10.76
N THR A 55 16.43 0.76 -10.61
CA THR A 55 14.99 0.90 -10.37
C THR A 55 14.73 1.40 -8.94
N PRO A 56 13.97 2.49 -8.76
CA PRO A 56 13.55 2.94 -7.44
C PRO A 56 12.79 1.84 -6.69
N PRO A 57 13.06 1.63 -5.39
CA PRO A 57 12.30 0.67 -4.60
C PRO A 57 10.88 1.22 -4.42
N SER A 58 9.87 0.41 -4.71
CA SER A 58 8.46 0.79 -4.53
C SER A 58 7.65 -0.31 -3.85
N PRO A 59 6.50 0.04 -3.23
CA PRO A 59 5.56 -0.94 -2.71
C PRO A 59 4.90 -1.69 -3.87
N ASP A 60 4.35 -2.86 -3.58
CA ASP A 60 3.74 -3.70 -4.61
C ASP A 60 2.39 -3.11 -5.06
N CYS A 61 1.53 -2.75 -4.11
CA CYS A 61 0.12 -2.48 -4.41
C CYS A 61 -0.31 -1.08 -3.97
N LEU A 62 -1.07 -0.41 -4.84
CA LEU A 62 -1.84 0.79 -4.51
C LEU A 62 -3.31 0.57 -4.89
N TYR A 63 -4.17 0.47 -3.88
CA TYR A 63 -5.61 0.39 -4.04
C TYR A 63 -6.18 1.82 -3.98
N ILE A 64 -7.04 2.15 -4.94
CA ILE A 64 -7.75 3.42 -5.03
C ILE A 64 -9.24 3.11 -4.93
N ILE A 65 -9.86 3.52 -3.83
CA ILE A 65 -11.24 3.19 -3.47
C ILE A 65 -12.07 4.47 -3.43
N TYR A 66 -13.22 4.48 -4.10
CA TYR A 66 -14.18 5.57 -4.01
C TYR A 66 -15.12 5.38 -2.81
N CYS A 67 -15.09 6.34 -1.89
CA CYS A 67 -15.93 6.38 -0.71
C CYS A 67 -17.18 7.23 -0.98
N GLU A 68 -18.34 6.60 -1.22
CA GLU A 68 -19.56 7.32 -1.62
C GLU A 68 -20.07 8.27 -0.51
N LYS A 69 -20.14 7.77 0.73
CA LYS A 69 -20.72 8.53 1.86
C LYS A 69 -20.01 9.84 2.16
N GLY A 70 -18.73 9.94 1.82
CA GLY A 70 -17.94 11.15 2.01
C GLY A 70 -17.49 11.83 0.71
N ASN A 71 -17.84 11.27 -0.45
CA ASN A 71 -17.40 11.70 -1.77
C ASN A 71 -15.88 11.99 -1.87
N TYR A 72 -15.06 11.01 -1.46
CA TYR A 72 -13.60 11.10 -1.54
C TYR A 72 -13.00 9.79 -2.03
N PHE A 73 -11.73 9.82 -2.41
CA PHE A 73 -10.94 8.63 -2.74
C PHE A 73 -10.00 8.30 -1.60
N SER A 74 -10.02 7.04 -1.18
CA SER A 74 -9.11 6.49 -0.19
C SER A 74 -8.04 5.66 -0.88
N LEU A 75 -6.79 5.90 -0.52
CA LEU A 75 -5.63 5.16 -0.98
C LEU A 75 -5.16 4.19 0.11
N TYR A 76 -5.01 2.92 -0.26
CA TYR A 76 -4.42 1.90 0.59
C TYR A 76 -3.18 1.34 -0.12
N CYS A 77 -2.04 1.43 0.54
CA CYS A 77 -0.75 1.09 -0.04
C CYS A 77 -0.14 -0.07 0.74
N TYR A 78 0.27 -1.11 0.02
CA TYR A 78 0.78 -2.33 0.62
C TYR A 78 2.12 -2.75 0.02
N GLU A 79 3.05 -3.08 0.91
CA GLU A 79 4.25 -3.85 0.60
C GLU A 79 4.03 -5.27 1.15
N LEU A 80 4.10 -6.26 0.27
CA LEU A 80 3.83 -7.66 0.55
C LEU A 80 5.15 -8.42 0.57
N LYS A 81 5.42 -9.13 1.67
CA LYS A 81 6.66 -9.91 1.75
C LYS A 81 6.48 -11.19 2.52
N ASN A 82 6.59 -12.32 1.82
CA ASN A 82 6.62 -13.64 2.43
C ASN A 82 8.02 -13.93 2.97
N ILE A 83 8.29 -13.43 4.18
CA ILE A 83 9.56 -13.66 4.87
C ILE A 83 9.36 -14.75 5.89
N LYS A 84 10.17 -15.81 5.79
CA LYS A 84 10.26 -16.88 6.81
C LYS A 84 11.34 -16.62 7.86
N ASP A 85 12.22 -15.65 7.61
CA ASP A 85 13.33 -15.33 8.51
C ASP A 85 13.53 -13.81 8.67
N LYS A 86 13.41 -13.35 9.91
CA LYS A 86 13.59 -11.96 10.34
C LYS A 86 14.89 -11.31 9.85
N GLN A 87 15.95 -12.06 9.54
CA GLN A 87 17.20 -11.49 9.00
C GLN A 87 17.02 -10.77 7.64
N TYR A 88 15.95 -11.07 6.90
CA TYR A 88 15.63 -10.44 5.62
C TYR A 88 14.73 -9.20 5.75
N LEU A 89 14.38 -8.79 6.98
CA LEU A 89 13.68 -7.55 7.26
C LEU A 89 14.64 -6.36 7.18
N LYS A 90 14.73 -5.77 6.00
CA LYS A 90 15.49 -4.53 5.76
C LYS A 90 14.60 -3.32 6.00
N ILE A 91 14.52 -2.86 7.24
CA ILE A 91 13.59 -1.81 7.69
C ILE A 91 13.71 -0.52 6.86
N GLU A 92 14.93 -0.03 6.61
CA GLU A 92 15.12 1.18 5.79
C GLU A 92 14.64 1.00 4.35
N ASN A 93 14.76 -0.21 3.80
CA ASN A 93 14.29 -0.49 2.44
C ASN A 93 12.77 -0.46 2.39
N ILE A 94 12.09 -1.16 3.32
CA ILE A 94 10.62 -1.19 3.40
C ILE A 94 10.07 0.23 3.58
N TYR A 95 10.60 1.01 4.52
CA TYR A 95 10.19 2.40 4.70
C TYR A 95 10.51 3.27 3.47
N GLY A 96 11.67 3.05 2.85
CA GLY A 96 12.09 3.72 1.61
C GLY A 96 11.13 3.50 0.45
N LYS A 97 10.55 2.31 0.32
CA LYS A 97 9.51 2.01 -0.69
C LYS A 97 8.30 2.94 -0.54
N PHE A 98 7.76 3.10 0.66
CA PHE A 98 6.63 4.01 0.88
C PHE A 98 6.99 5.48 0.66
N LYS A 99 8.24 5.88 0.94
CA LYS A 99 8.74 7.20 0.55
C LYS A 99 8.74 7.38 -0.96
N THR A 100 9.25 6.43 -1.72
CA THR A 100 9.23 6.48 -3.19
C THR A 100 7.80 6.58 -3.72
N LEU A 101 6.85 5.83 -3.15
CA LEU A 101 5.44 5.95 -3.52
C LEU A 101 4.93 7.39 -3.30
N ILE A 102 5.13 7.96 -2.12
CA ILE A 102 4.54 9.25 -1.79
C ILE A 102 5.26 10.40 -2.49
N ASP A 103 6.58 10.46 -2.40
CA ASP A 103 7.37 11.61 -2.84
C ASP A 103 7.64 11.61 -4.34
N ASP A 104 7.79 10.43 -4.95
CA ASP A 104 8.03 10.32 -6.39
C ASP A 104 6.74 9.97 -7.14
N PHE A 105 6.14 8.81 -6.89
CA PHE A 105 5.00 8.34 -7.68
C PHE A 105 3.78 9.29 -7.59
N LEU A 106 3.31 9.59 -6.38
CA LEU A 106 2.09 10.38 -6.17
C LEU A 106 2.33 11.89 -6.35
N LYS A 107 3.42 12.43 -5.78
CA LYS A 107 3.67 13.88 -5.76
C LYS A 107 4.44 14.41 -6.97
N THR A 108 5.18 13.56 -7.69
CA THR A 108 6.01 13.99 -8.81
C THR A 108 5.48 13.40 -10.11
N ALA A 109 5.64 12.10 -10.33
CA ALA A 109 5.36 11.42 -11.60
C ALA A 109 3.89 11.54 -12.04
N PHE A 110 2.95 11.37 -11.10
CA PHE A 110 1.51 11.44 -11.37
C PHE A 110 0.82 12.56 -10.58
N SER A 111 1.54 13.65 -10.33
CA SER A 111 1.06 14.82 -9.59
C SER A 111 -0.22 15.42 -10.17
N SER A 112 -0.36 15.47 -11.49
CA SER A 112 -1.56 15.96 -12.18
C SER A 112 -2.82 15.14 -11.89
N ILE A 113 -2.67 13.91 -11.40
CA ILE A 113 -3.76 13.01 -11.03
C ILE A 113 -3.98 13.05 -9.51
N PHE A 114 -2.94 12.82 -8.72
CA PHE A 114 -3.08 12.61 -7.27
C PHE A 114 -3.07 13.90 -6.45
N LEU A 115 -2.54 15.00 -7.00
CA LEU A 115 -2.59 16.34 -6.40
C LEU A 115 -3.63 17.25 -7.06
N ASP A 116 -4.53 16.68 -7.88
CA ASP A 116 -5.66 17.42 -8.42
C ASP A 116 -6.54 17.95 -7.28
N LYS A 117 -6.69 19.27 -7.23
CA LYS A 117 -7.48 19.97 -6.21
C LYS A 117 -8.98 19.72 -6.35
N ASN A 118 -9.43 19.25 -7.50
CA ASN A 118 -10.84 18.92 -7.75
C ASN A 118 -11.22 17.52 -7.25
N GLU A 119 -10.25 16.69 -6.87
CA GLU A 119 -10.50 15.36 -6.31
C GLU A 119 -10.05 15.37 -4.83
N ASP A 120 -10.94 14.96 -3.93
CA ASP A 120 -10.59 14.71 -2.52
C ASP A 120 -9.93 13.33 -2.43
N ILE A 121 -8.62 13.30 -2.16
CA ILE A 121 -7.83 12.08 -2.15
C ILE A 121 -7.08 12.01 -0.82
N ARG A 122 -7.21 10.88 -0.12
CA ARG A 122 -6.68 10.66 1.21
C ARG A 122 -5.94 9.33 1.24
N ILE A 123 -4.79 9.28 1.90
CA ILE A 123 -4.14 8.00 2.22
C ILE A 123 -4.74 7.50 3.53
N SER A 124 -5.43 6.37 3.47
CA SER A 124 -6.01 5.72 4.65
C SER A 124 -5.06 4.71 5.28
N THR A 125 -4.28 4.00 4.46
CA THR A 125 -3.35 2.98 4.97
C THR A 125 -2.06 2.97 4.16
N ILE A 126 -0.94 2.86 4.87
CA ILE A 126 0.36 2.42 4.35
C ILE A 126 0.81 1.26 5.24
N ALA A 127 0.85 0.05 4.71
CA ALA A 127 1.07 -1.14 5.53
C ALA A 127 2.11 -2.09 4.95
N PHE A 128 2.94 -2.61 5.83
CA PHE A 128 3.80 -3.76 5.55
C PHE A 128 3.05 -5.05 5.93
N VAL A 129 2.92 -5.98 4.98
CA VAL A 129 2.21 -7.25 5.13
C VAL A 129 3.19 -8.41 5.13
N SER A 130 3.33 -9.08 6.26
CA SER A 130 4.28 -10.19 6.44
C SER A 130 3.97 -10.97 7.72
N ASP A 131 4.54 -12.17 7.88
CA ASP A 131 4.55 -12.88 9.15
C ASP A 131 5.94 -13.47 9.49
N PRO A 132 6.96 -12.63 9.67
CA PRO A 132 8.33 -13.08 9.90
C PRO A 132 8.56 -13.66 11.30
N TYR A 133 7.57 -13.55 12.19
CA TYR A 133 7.59 -14.08 13.56
C TYR A 133 6.62 -15.26 13.75
N GLU A 134 6.01 -15.76 12.67
CA GLU A 134 5.08 -16.89 12.67
C GLU A 134 3.91 -16.74 13.65
N LEU A 135 3.43 -15.49 13.83
CA LEU A 135 2.32 -15.16 14.73
C LEU A 135 1.02 -15.89 14.32
N ALA A 136 0.83 -16.16 13.02
CA ALA A 136 -0.30 -16.94 12.55
C ALA A 136 -0.31 -18.36 13.13
N LYS A 137 0.85 -19.00 13.30
CA LYS A 137 0.97 -20.32 13.94
C LYS A 137 0.62 -20.28 15.43
N MET A 138 0.71 -19.11 16.04
CA MET A 138 0.33 -18.87 17.43
C MET A 138 -1.16 -18.50 17.57
N GLY A 139 -1.93 -18.52 16.48
CA GLY A 139 -3.36 -18.18 16.47
C GLY A 139 -3.65 -16.68 16.40
N VAL A 140 -2.64 -15.85 16.13
CA VAL A 140 -2.83 -14.40 15.91
C VAL A 140 -3.26 -14.15 14.47
N ASN A 141 -4.17 -13.21 14.26
CA ASN A 141 -4.63 -12.77 12.94
C ASN A 141 -4.78 -11.24 12.92
N ASN A 142 -5.20 -10.68 11.79
CA ASN A 142 -5.34 -9.22 11.64
C ASN A 142 -6.33 -8.56 12.63
N THR A 143 -7.28 -9.30 13.21
CA THR A 143 -8.22 -8.76 14.22
C THR A 143 -7.70 -8.88 15.66
N THR A 144 -6.78 -9.82 15.92
CA THR A 144 -6.18 -10.05 17.24
C THR A 144 -4.75 -9.51 17.37
N LEU A 145 -4.15 -9.05 16.26
CA LEU A 145 -2.84 -8.42 16.24
C LEU A 145 -2.85 -7.11 17.06
N THR A 146 -1.87 -6.97 17.95
CA THR A 146 -1.71 -5.80 18.81
C THR A 146 -0.23 -5.43 18.94
N ASN A 147 0.05 -4.23 19.46
CA ASN A 147 1.41 -3.72 19.68
C ASN A 147 2.27 -4.62 20.59
N THR A 148 1.67 -5.44 21.46
CA THR A 148 2.44 -6.36 22.31
C THR A 148 3.12 -7.46 21.50
N HIS A 149 2.56 -7.83 20.35
CA HIS A 149 3.13 -8.83 19.46
C HIS A 149 4.36 -8.34 18.70
N THR A 150 4.47 -7.03 18.49
CA THR A 150 5.60 -6.42 17.77
C THR A 150 6.66 -5.84 18.71
N LYS A 151 6.40 -5.77 20.01
CA LYS A 151 7.30 -5.14 20.98
C LYS A 151 8.68 -5.83 21.02
N GLY A 152 9.74 -5.04 20.97
CA GLY A 152 11.13 -5.50 20.94
C GLY A 152 11.57 -6.10 19.60
N THR A 153 10.78 -5.99 18.54
CA THR A 153 11.07 -6.59 17.23
C THR A 153 11.53 -5.55 16.19
N LEU A 154 12.04 -6.03 15.05
CA LEU A 154 12.33 -5.17 13.90
C LEU A 154 11.06 -4.50 13.34
N ILE A 155 9.88 -5.11 13.54
CA ILE A 155 8.60 -4.50 13.15
C ILE A 155 8.30 -3.28 14.01
N GLU A 156 8.53 -3.32 15.32
CA GLU A 156 8.37 -2.11 16.15
C GLU A 156 9.28 -0.98 15.66
N THR A 157 10.53 -1.29 15.30
CA THR A 157 11.46 -0.29 14.72
C THR A 157 10.91 0.33 13.43
N LEU A 158 10.25 -0.47 12.59
CA LEU A 158 9.59 0.00 11.38
C LEU A 158 8.39 0.90 11.69
N LEU A 159 7.55 0.51 12.66
CA LEU A 159 6.35 1.26 13.06
C LEU A 159 6.68 2.58 13.76
N LEU A 160 7.86 2.68 14.39
CA LEU A 160 8.38 3.91 15.01
C LEU A 160 8.99 4.90 13.99
N LYS A 161 9.05 4.55 12.71
CA LYS A 161 9.52 5.49 11.67
C LYS A 161 8.64 6.73 11.61
N LYS A 162 9.25 7.84 11.21
CA LYS A 162 8.54 9.12 11.07
C LYS A 162 7.33 8.94 10.14
N PRO A 163 6.15 9.50 10.50
CA PRO A 163 5.01 9.51 9.60
C PRO A 163 5.33 10.17 8.27
N LEU A 164 4.78 9.62 7.19
CA LEU A 164 4.89 10.18 5.84
C LEU A 164 3.81 11.24 5.64
N ASN A 165 4.09 12.28 4.85
CA ASN A 165 3.13 13.37 4.61
C ASN A 165 2.57 13.29 3.19
N PHE A 166 1.25 13.34 3.05
CA PHE A 166 0.58 13.51 1.76
C PHE A 166 -0.57 14.49 1.91
N ARG A 167 -0.61 15.51 1.03
CA ARG A 167 -1.62 16.59 1.05
C ARG A 167 -1.81 17.24 2.43
N GLY A 168 -0.72 17.38 3.21
CA GLY A 168 -0.76 17.98 4.55
C GLY A 168 -1.13 17.01 5.67
N THR A 169 -1.62 15.81 5.37
CA THR A 169 -1.93 14.76 6.34
C THR A 169 -0.70 13.90 6.59
N TYR A 170 -0.44 13.58 7.86
CA TYR A 170 0.62 12.64 8.26
C TYR A 170 0.03 11.24 8.47
N ILE A 171 0.67 10.24 7.89
CA ILE A 171 0.24 8.83 7.95
C ILE A 171 1.39 8.00 8.50
N SER A 172 1.12 7.25 9.57
CA SER A 172 2.06 6.30 10.17
C SER A 172 2.00 4.97 9.44
N LEU A 173 3.11 4.24 9.44
CA LEU A 173 3.12 2.89 8.90
C LEU A 173 2.34 1.93 9.81
N GLU A 174 1.61 1.02 9.20
CA GLU A 174 0.96 -0.11 9.86
C GLU A 174 1.69 -1.43 9.57
N TYR A 175 1.49 -2.41 10.45
CA TYR A 175 1.87 -3.79 10.23
C TYR A 175 0.61 -4.65 10.18
N LYS A 176 0.53 -5.52 9.18
CA LYS A 176 -0.55 -6.48 9.01
C LYS A 176 0.03 -7.86 8.79
N LEU A 177 -0.69 -8.87 9.29
CA LEU A 177 -0.43 -10.25 8.94
C LEU A 177 -0.94 -10.54 7.51
N PRO A 178 -0.44 -11.61 6.85
CA PRO A 178 -0.87 -12.00 5.52
C PRO A 178 -2.38 -12.03 5.34
N ASP A 179 -2.81 -11.79 4.11
CA ASP A 179 -4.20 -11.81 3.67
C ASP A 179 -5.11 -10.82 4.42
N PRO A 180 -4.70 -9.54 4.59
CA PRO A 180 -5.59 -8.54 5.15
C PRO A 180 -6.72 -8.23 4.17
N VAL A 181 -7.91 -7.98 4.73
CA VAL A 181 -9.08 -7.52 3.99
C VAL A 181 -9.22 -6.02 4.19
N ILE A 182 -9.32 -5.28 3.09
CA ILE A 182 -9.72 -3.87 3.09
C ILE A 182 -11.23 -3.83 3.27
N SER A 183 -11.67 -3.27 4.40
CA SER A 183 -13.07 -2.91 4.64
C SER A 183 -13.30 -1.46 4.23
N PRO A 184 -13.90 -1.21 3.05
CA PRO A 184 -14.01 0.14 2.52
C PRO A 184 -14.93 1.03 3.34
N CYS A 185 -14.65 2.33 3.23
CA CYS A 185 -15.59 3.43 3.41
C CYS A 185 -16.79 3.33 2.42
#